data_AF-A0A0R3PLW4-F1
#
_entry.id   AF-A0A0R3PLW4-F1
#
_cell.length_a   1.000
_cell.length_b   1.000
_cell.length_c   1.000
_cell.angle_alpha   90.00
_cell.angle_beta   90.00
_cell.angle_gamma   90.00
#
_symmetry.space_group_name_H-M   'P 1'
#
loop_
_entity.id
_entity.type
_entity.pdbx_description
1 polymer ?
#
loop_
_entity_poly.entity_id
_entity_poly.type
_entity_poly.pdbx_seq_one_letter_code
_entity_poly.pdbx_strand_id
1 'polypeptide(L)'
;MKDYYMNLKGKILVHIMGTLKLFHEFINEPLQWCDVRFDNLGLSADYPKRFVLMDGDMVYTESRLRATLHERPCTVDADCTIGDCTARCTSDMTCGDRANTNLEVFCEKLVHKLFARTKSTLNKYLAACQETNGNITQRMNELRLTWSWNLSNV
;
A
#
# COMPACT_ATOMS: atom_id res chain seq x y z
N MET A 1 -2.93 -13.77 -27.15
CA MET A 1 -3.12 -12.37 -26.69
C MET A 1 -3.61 -12.30 -25.24
N LYS A 2 -4.67 -13.03 -24.86
CA LYS A 2 -5.19 -13.12 -23.48
C LYS A 2 -4.11 -13.55 -22.46
N ASP A 3 -3.30 -14.56 -22.79
CA ASP A 3 -2.27 -15.07 -21.88
C ASP A 3 -1.12 -14.08 -21.63
N TYR A 4 -0.75 -13.32 -22.66
CA TYR A 4 0.25 -12.26 -22.55
C TYR A 4 -0.20 -11.16 -21.57
N TYR A 5 -1.46 -10.69 -21.70
CA TYR A 5 -2.02 -9.69 -20.78
C TYR A 5 -2.11 -10.22 -19.34
N MET A 6 -2.49 -11.48 -19.15
CA MET A 6 -2.54 -12.09 -17.82
C MET A 6 -1.15 -12.23 -17.21
N ASN A 7 -0.13 -12.59 -18.01
CA ASN A 7 1.26 -12.63 -17.57
C ASN A 7 1.77 -11.23 -17.16
N LEU A 8 1.47 -10.21 -17.98
CA LEU A 8 1.83 -8.82 -17.68
C LEU A 8 1.17 -8.32 -16.40
N LYS A 9 -0.14 -8.54 -16.24
CA LYS A 9 -0.86 -8.21 -14.99
C LYS A 9 -0.23 -8.91 -13.78
N GLY A 10 0.12 -10.18 -13.91
CA GLY A 10 0.80 -10.94 -12.87
C GLY A 10 2.15 -10.32 -12.46
N LYS A 11 2.95 -9.89 -13.43
CA LYS A 11 4.22 -9.17 -13.15
C LYS A 11 3.99 -7.84 -12.45
N ILE A 12 3.03 -7.04 -12.93
CA ILE A 12 2.67 -5.77 -12.31
C ILE A 12 2.25 -5.99 -10.85
N LEU A 13 1.39 -7.00 -10.59
CA LEU A 13 0.94 -7.37 -9.25
C LEU A 13 2.10 -7.65 -8.29
N VAL A 14 3.04 -8.50 -8.72
CA VAL A 14 4.20 -8.86 -7.90
C VAL A 14 5.02 -7.61 -7.54
N HIS A 15 5.23 -6.72 -8.50
CA HIS A 15 6.03 -5.52 -8.29
C HIS A 15 5.32 -4.48 -7.40
N ILE A 16 4.02 -4.20 -7.60
CA ILE A 16 3.29 -3.24 -6.75
C ILE A 16 3.16 -3.74 -5.30
N MET A 17 2.90 -5.04 -5.12
CA MET A 17 2.78 -5.62 -3.77
C MET A 17 4.15 -5.75 -3.09
N GLY A 18 5.22 -5.89 -3.89
CA GLY A 18 6.59 -5.75 -3.42
C GLY A 18 6.88 -4.35 -2.88
N THR A 19 6.48 -3.29 -3.59
CA THR A 19 6.59 -1.91 -3.12
C THR A 19 5.78 -1.67 -1.84
N LEU A 20 4.57 -2.21 -1.74
CA LEU A 20 3.77 -2.15 -0.50
C LEU A 20 4.50 -2.80 0.69
N LYS A 21 5.12 -3.96 0.46
CA LYS A 21 5.86 -4.68 1.51
C LYS A 21 7.09 -3.89 1.98
N LEU A 22 7.78 -3.17 1.08
CA LEU A 22 8.83 -2.22 1.47
C LEU A 22 8.33 -1.11 2.38
N PHE A 23 7.15 -0.56 2.13
CA PHE A 23 6.59 0.47 3.00
C PHE A 23 6.29 -0.08 4.39
N HIS A 24 5.82 -1.32 4.47
CA HIS A 24 5.54 -1.98 5.75
C HIS A 24 6.81 -2.31 6.54
N GLU A 25 7.90 -2.67 5.87
CA GLU A 25 9.18 -3.05 6.48
C GLU A 25 10.21 -1.90 6.48
N PHE A 26 9.76 -0.66 6.29
CA PHE A 26 10.66 0.49 6.27
C PHE A 26 11.37 0.67 7.62
N ILE A 27 12.56 1.27 7.56
CA ILE A 27 13.45 1.37 8.71
C ILE A 27 12.78 2.19 9.83
N ASN A 28 12.85 1.69 11.06
CA ASN A 28 12.28 2.23 12.29
C ASN A 28 10.75 2.17 12.39
N GLU A 29 10.03 2.63 11.37
CA GLU A 29 8.57 2.60 11.32
C GLU A 29 8.03 2.54 9.89
N PRO A 30 6.82 2.00 9.67
CA PRO A 30 6.22 1.90 8.34
C PRO A 30 6.04 3.27 7.67
N LEU A 31 6.24 3.31 6.36
CA LEU A 31 5.84 4.46 5.53
C LEU A 31 4.34 4.41 5.25
N GLN A 32 3.69 5.55 5.36
CA GLN A 32 2.28 5.78 5.08
C GLN A 32 2.17 6.56 3.78
N TRP A 33 1.59 5.94 2.75
CA TRP A 33 1.40 6.61 1.47
C TRP A 33 -0.05 7.02 1.31
N CYS A 34 -0.25 8.33 1.23
CA CYS A 34 -1.53 8.97 1.17
C CYS A 34 -1.88 9.44 -0.26
N ASP A 35 -1.14 9.00 -1.28
CA ASP A 35 -1.50 9.28 -2.67
C ASP A 35 -1.17 8.12 -3.64
N VAL A 36 -1.76 6.97 -3.36
CA VAL A 36 -1.55 5.72 -4.08
C VAL A 36 -2.26 5.77 -5.42
N ARG A 37 -1.52 5.89 -6.52
CA ARG A 37 -2.06 5.81 -7.87
C ARG A 37 -0.99 5.31 -8.85
N PHE A 38 -1.42 4.79 -10.02
CA PHE A 38 -0.49 4.25 -11.03
C PHE A 38 0.37 5.34 -11.70
N ASP A 39 -0.15 6.56 -11.83
CA ASP A 39 0.56 7.73 -12.35
C ASP A 39 1.73 8.15 -11.46
N ASN A 40 1.66 7.89 -10.15
CA ASN A 40 2.72 8.16 -9.19
C ASN A 40 3.76 7.01 -9.10
N LEU A 41 3.65 5.97 -9.93
CA LEU A 41 4.57 4.83 -9.97
C LEU A 41 5.37 4.77 -11.26
N GLY A 42 6.69 4.66 -11.13
CA GLY A 42 7.61 4.43 -12.24
C GLY A 42 8.11 2.99 -12.23
N LEU A 43 8.19 2.33 -13.39
CA LEU A 43 8.84 1.01 -13.47
C LEU A 43 10.33 1.20 -13.71
N SER A 44 11.17 0.87 -12.72
CA SER A 44 12.62 0.87 -12.90
C SER A 44 13.05 -0.24 -13.86
N ALA A 45 13.84 0.12 -14.87
CA ALA A 45 14.49 -0.84 -15.77
C ALA A 45 15.68 -1.55 -15.09
N ASP A 46 16.31 -0.88 -14.11
CA ASP A 46 17.50 -1.32 -13.40
C ASP A 46 17.18 -1.85 -11.99
N TYR A 47 18.02 -2.76 -11.49
CA TYR A 47 18.06 -3.27 -10.10
C TYR A 47 16.71 -3.73 -9.52
N PRO A 48 16.55 -5.05 -9.28
CA PRO A 48 15.44 -5.85 -9.85
C PRO A 48 14.18 -5.04 -10.19
N LYS A 49 13.68 -5.16 -11.44
CA LYS A 49 12.46 -4.47 -11.94
C LYS A 49 11.45 -4.28 -10.82
N ARG A 50 11.18 -3.03 -10.45
CA ARG A 50 10.31 -2.66 -9.32
C ARG A 50 9.59 -1.36 -9.62
N PHE A 51 8.43 -1.19 -9.00
CA PHE A 51 7.78 0.11 -9.00
C PHE A 51 8.47 1.01 -7.97
N VAL A 52 9.04 2.10 -8.45
CA VAL A 52 9.55 3.20 -7.64
C VAL A 52 8.49 4.28 -7.53
N LEU A 53 8.49 4.97 -6.40
CA LEU A 53 7.64 6.12 -6.20
C LEU A 53 8.23 7.30 -6.99
N MET A 54 7.42 7.92 -7.84
CA MET A 54 7.80 9.13 -8.59
C MET A 54 7.36 10.40 -7.87
N ASP A 55 6.26 10.32 -7.11
CA ASP A 55 5.73 11.42 -6.33
C ASP A 55 5.59 11.03 -4.85
N GLY A 56 6.38 11.68 -4.00
CA GLY A 56 6.50 11.37 -2.58
C GLY A 56 6.08 12.50 -1.65
N ASP A 57 5.38 13.52 -2.16
CA ASP A 57 4.91 14.66 -1.38
C ASP A 57 3.92 14.26 -0.25
N MET A 58 3.14 13.22 -0.49
CA MET A 58 2.17 12.61 0.42
C MET A 58 2.62 11.24 0.93
N VAL A 59 3.94 11.11 1.18
CA VAL A 59 4.52 9.98 1.92
C VAL A 59 5.05 10.46 3.25
N TYR A 60 4.64 9.76 4.30
CA TYR A 60 4.96 10.09 5.68
C TYR A 60 5.55 8.87 6.36
N THR A 61 6.37 9.09 7.40
CA THR A 61 6.54 8.04 8.41
C THR A 61 5.25 7.93 9.22
N GLU A 62 5.02 6.78 9.87
CA GLU A 62 3.81 6.56 10.68
C GLU A 62 3.62 7.64 11.76
N SER A 63 4.66 7.93 12.53
CA SER A 63 4.65 8.97 13.56
C SER A 63 4.36 10.36 12.98
N ARG A 64 4.92 10.70 11.81
CA ARG A 64 4.70 12.01 11.18
C ARG A 64 3.27 12.16 10.68
N LEU A 65 2.68 11.12 10.07
CA LEU A 65 1.28 11.16 9.66
C LEU A 65 0.37 11.31 10.88
N ARG A 66 0.65 10.55 11.94
CA ARG A 66 -0.11 10.60 13.19
C ARG A 66 -0.12 12.00 13.78
N ALA A 67 1.05 12.63 13.92
CA ALA A 67 1.15 14.01 14.41
C ALA A 67 0.36 14.98 13.51
N THR A 68 0.47 14.84 12.18
CA THR A 68 -0.23 15.71 11.21
C THR A 68 -1.75 15.57 11.31
N LEU A 69 -2.28 14.37 11.59
CA LEU A 69 -3.70 14.16 11.84
C LEU A 69 -4.13 14.74 13.19
N HIS A 70 -3.41 14.46 14.28
CA HIS A 70 -3.80 14.93 15.63
C HIS A 70 -3.77 16.46 15.77
N GLU A 71 -2.94 17.16 14.99
CA GLU A 71 -2.89 18.63 14.93
C GLU A 71 -4.06 19.25 14.13
N ARG A 72 -4.88 18.43 13.46
CA ARG A 72 -5.93 18.89 12.55
C ARG A 72 -7.29 18.97 13.26
N PRO A 73 -7.92 20.16 13.33
CA PRO A 73 -9.29 20.29 13.83
C PRO A 73 -10.29 19.68 12.84
N CYS A 74 -11.40 19.15 13.36
CA CYS A 74 -12.46 18.55 12.56
C CYS A 74 -13.84 18.78 13.17
N THR A 75 -14.86 18.67 12.33
CA THR A 75 -16.28 18.63 12.71
C THR A 75 -16.95 17.35 12.26
N VAL A 76 -16.44 16.74 11.19
CA VAL A 76 -16.90 15.47 10.62
C VAL A 76 -15.71 14.62 10.19
N ASP A 77 -15.90 13.30 10.06
CA ASP A 77 -14.84 12.37 9.62
C ASP A 77 -14.20 12.77 8.27
N ALA A 78 -14.98 13.38 7.37
CA ALA A 78 -14.48 13.84 6.08
C ALA A 78 -13.37 14.90 6.20
N ASP A 79 -13.37 15.70 7.28
CA ASP A 79 -12.32 16.67 7.56
C ASP A 79 -10.97 15.99 7.85
N CYS A 80 -11.00 14.73 8.27
CA CYS A 80 -9.85 13.91 8.65
C CYS A 80 -9.30 13.07 7.51
N THR A 81 -9.25 13.66 6.31
CA THR A 81 -8.70 13.03 5.10
C THR A 81 -7.47 13.78 4.63
N ILE A 82 -6.36 13.06 4.48
CA ILE A 82 -5.14 13.51 3.78
C ILE A 82 -4.96 12.56 2.60
N GLY A 83 -5.37 12.99 1.40
CA GLY A 83 -5.39 12.14 0.21
C GLY A 83 -6.14 10.81 0.45
N ASP A 84 -5.43 9.70 0.36
CA ASP A 84 -5.96 8.34 0.60
C ASP A 84 -5.94 7.91 2.07
N CYS A 85 -5.31 8.68 2.96
CA CYS A 85 -5.27 8.38 4.39
C CYS A 85 -6.50 8.99 5.06
N THR A 86 -7.35 8.14 5.64
CA THR A 86 -8.56 8.57 6.34
C THR A 86 -8.43 8.31 7.83
N ALA A 87 -9.00 9.20 8.64
CA ALA A 87 -9.10 9.09 10.09
C ALA A 87 -10.54 9.44 10.52
N ARG A 88 -10.84 9.26 11.81
CA ARG A 88 -12.13 9.71 12.38
C ARG A 88 -11.96 10.99 13.17
N CYS A 89 -12.99 11.82 13.15
CA CYS A 89 -13.08 12.97 14.03
C CYS A 89 -13.38 12.50 15.46
N THR A 90 -12.60 12.97 16.43
CA THR A 90 -12.76 12.60 17.84
C THR A 90 -13.76 13.52 18.54
N SER A 91 -14.16 13.15 19.76
CA SER A 91 -15.00 14.01 20.62
C SER A 91 -14.37 15.36 20.94
N ASP A 92 -13.03 15.46 20.85
CA ASP A 92 -12.26 16.65 21.16
C ASP A 92 -12.15 17.60 19.95
N MET A 93 -12.92 17.32 18.87
CA MET A 93 -12.95 18.09 17.63
C MET A 93 -11.58 18.15 16.93
N THR A 94 -10.79 17.08 17.08
CA THR A 94 -9.52 16.85 16.38
C THR A 94 -9.50 15.47 15.73
N CYS A 95 -8.71 15.29 14.67
CA CYS A 95 -8.61 14.00 14.00
C CYS A 95 -7.82 12.97 14.82
N GLY A 96 -8.28 11.73 14.82
CA GLY A 96 -7.60 10.62 15.47
C GLY A 96 -6.54 9.95 14.59
N ASP A 97 -6.16 8.72 14.97
CA ASP A 97 -5.25 7.90 14.19
C ASP A 97 -5.85 7.47 12.85
N ARG A 98 -4.96 7.18 11.88
CA ARG A 98 -5.35 6.66 10.57
C ARG A 98 -6.19 5.39 10.74
N ALA A 99 -7.38 5.39 10.13
CA ALA A 99 -8.37 4.32 10.23
C ALA A 99 -8.20 3.25 9.14
N ASN A 100 -7.66 3.61 7.97
CA ASN A 100 -7.35 2.67 6.90
C ASN A 100 -5.84 2.37 6.81
N THR A 101 -5.47 1.40 5.99
CA THR A 101 -4.07 0.96 5.82
C THR A 101 -3.61 1.07 4.37
N ASN A 102 -2.28 1.12 4.16
CA ASN A 102 -1.73 1.04 2.81
C ASN A 102 -2.21 -0.20 2.06
N LEU A 103 -2.37 -1.35 2.73
CA LEU A 103 -2.83 -2.58 2.08
C LEU A 103 -4.23 -2.40 1.49
N GLU A 104 -5.17 -1.84 2.24
CA GLU A 104 -6.53 -1.59 1.77
C GLU A 104 -6.53 -0.61 0.60
N VAL A 105 -5.76 0.48 0.70
CA VAL A 105 -5.66 1.49 -0.36
C VAL A 105 -5.03 0.88 -1.63
N PHE A 106 -3.96 0.08 -1.52
CA PHE A 106 -3.35 -0.60 -2.66
C PHE A 106 -4.32 -1.59 -3.32
N CYS A 107 -5.04 -2.36 -2.51
CA CYS A 107 -6.01 -3.31 -3.01
C CYS A 107 -7.11 -2.60 -3.81
N GLU A 108 -7.66 -1.51 -3.28
CA GLU A 108 -8.73 -0.78 -3.95
C GLU A 108 -8.25 0.00 -5.17
N LYS A 109 -7.15 0.76 -5.05
CA LYS A 109 -6.71 1.69 -6.10
C LYS A 109 -5.86 1.04 -7.19
N LEU A 110 -5.15 -0.05 -6.89
CA LEU A 110 -4.24 -0.70 -7.84
C LEU A 110 -4.67 -2.13 -8.19
N VAL A 111 -4.81 -3.02 -7.21
CA VAL A 111 -5.05 -4.46 -7.46
C VAL A 111 -6.42 -4.70 -8.09
N HIS A 112 -7.48 -4.11 -7.55
CA HIS A 112 -8.83 -4.25 -8.08
C HIS A 112 -8.97 -3.64 -9.48
N LYS A 113 -8.19 -2.62 -9.84
CA LYS A 113 -8.17 -2.11 -11.23
C LYS A 113 -7.57 -3.13 -12.21
N LEU A 114 -6.62 -3.94 -11.77
CA LEU A 114 -5.97 -4.94 -12.63
C LEU A 114 -6.76 -6.26 -12.69
N PHE A 115 -7.30 -6.71 -11.55
CA PHE A 115 -7.88 -8.05 -11.40
C PHE A 115 -9.37 -8.05 -11.03
N ALA A 116 -10.03 -6.89 -11.00
CA ALA A 116 -11.34 -6.75 -10.35
C ALA A 116 -11.30 -7.29 -8.91
N ARG A 117 -12.46 -7.66 -8.34
CA ARG A 117 -12.53 -8.30 -7.02
C ARG A 117 -12.33 -9.82 -7.10
N THR A 118 -11.44 -10.27 -8.00
CA THR A 118 -11.14 -11.70 -8.17
C THR A 118 -10.50 -12.25 -6.91
N LYS A 119 -11.09 -13.30 -6.35
CA LYS A 119 -10.56 -14.02 -5.19
C LYS A 119 -9.63 -15.15 -5.65
N SER A 120 -8.51 -15.29 -4.96
CA SER A 120 -7.57 -16.40 -5.09
C SER A 120 -6.90 -16.67 -3.76
N THR A 121 -6.91 -17.92 -3.32
CA THR A 121 -6.16 -18.41 -2.16
C THR A 121 -4.79 -18.98 -2.55
N LEU A 122 -4.61 -19.33 -3.83
CA LEU A 122 -3.35 -19.84 -4.37
C LEU A 122 -2.34 -18.71 -4.62
N ASN A 123 -2.81 -17.57 -5.10
CA ASN A 123 -1.96 -16.40 -5.32
C ASN A 123 -1.93 -15.54 -4.06
N LYS A 124 -0.83 -15.63 -3.29
CA LYS A 124 -0.66 -14.89 -2.03
C LYS A 124 -0.83 -13.37 -2.16
N TYR A 125 -0.47 -12.79 -3.31
CA TYR A 125 -0.64 -11.35 -3.54
C TYR A 125 -2.11 -10.95 -3.71
N LEU A 126 -2.91 -11.77 -4.40
CA LEU A 126 -4.37 -11.57 -4.47
C LEU A 126 -5.07 -11.97 -3.17
N ALA A 127 -4.55 -12.98 -2.46
CA ALA A 127 -5.03 -13.41 -1.16
C ALA A 127 -4.87 -12.30 -0.11
N ALA A 128 -3.77 -11.54 -0.19
CA ALA A 128 -3.52 -10.39 0.67
C ALA A 128 -4.56 -9.28 0.51
N CYS A 129 -5.38 -9.24 -0.55
CA CYS A 129 -6.48 -8.28 -0.69
C CYS A 129 -7.83 -8.79 -0.17
N GLN A 130 -7.88 -9.98 0.44
CA GLN A 130 -9.10 -10.54 1.00
C GLN A 130 -9.02 -10.47 2.53
N GLU A 131 -9.94 -9.73 3.15
CA GLU A 131 -10.00 -9.55 4.62
C GLU A 131 -10.16 -10.86 5.39
N THR A 132 -10.74 -11.89 4.76
CA THR A 132 -10.92 -13.21 5.36
C THR A 132 -9.61 -13.98 5.56
N ASN A 133 -8.48 -13.53 4.98
CA ASN A 133 -7.19 -14.21 5.06
C ASN A 133 -6.32 -13.72 6.24
N GLY A 134 -6.93 -13.41 7.38
CA GLY A 134 -6.24 -13.01 8.60
C GLY A 134 -6.09 -11.49 8.77
N ASN A 135 -5.43 -11.09 9.86
CA ASN A 135 -5.19 -9.67 10.12
C ASN A 135 -4.14 -9.09 9.15
N ILE A 136 -4.02 -7.77 9.13
CA ILE A 136 -3.16 -7.04 8.18
C ILE A 136 -1.70 -7.46 8.31
N THR A 137 -1.19 -7.59 9.54
CA THR A 137 0.18 -8.05 9.80
C THR A 137 0.44 -9.45 9.23
N GLN A 138 -0.49 -10.38 9.44
CA GLN A 138 -0.39 -11.73 8.88
C GLN A 138 -0.37 -11.69 7.35
N ARG A 139 -1.32 -10.97 6.74
CA ARG A 139 -1.40 -10.81 5.28
C ARG A 139 -0.12 -10.20 4.70
N MET A 140 0.45 -9.19 5.37
CA MET A 140 1.71 -8.55 4.98
C MET A 140 2.93 -9.46 5.16
N ASN A 141 2.95 -10.32 6.18
CA ASN A 141 4.05 -11.28 6.41
C ASN A 141 4.05 -12.43 5.39
N GLU A 142 2.89 -12.79 4.84
CA GLU A 142 2.80 -13.78 3.79
C GLU A 142 3.28 -13.28 2.41
N LEU A 143 3.34 -11.96 2.22
CA LEU A 143 3.94 -11.34 1.05
C LEU A 143 5.45 -11.57 1.08
N ARG A 144 5.91 -12.58 0.34
CA ARG A 144 7.35 -12.75 0.09
C ARG A 144 7.83 -11.65 -0.83
N LEU A 145 8.84 -10.91 -0.39
CA LEU A 145 9.64 -10.06 -1.26
C LEU A 145 10.42 -10.94 -2.24
N THR A 146 9.77 -11.37 -3.32
CA THR A 146 10.37 -12.23 -4.36
C THR A 146 11.64 -11.62 -4.98
N TRP A 147 11.90 -10.34 -4.77
CA TRP A 147 13.07 -9.61 -5.27
C TRP A 147 14.10 -9.24 -4.19
N SER A 148 13.80 -9.30 -2.88
CA SER A 148 14.79 -8.94 -1.83
C SER A 148 15.82 -10.04 -1.59
N TRP A 149 15.51 -11.29 -1.95
CA TRP A 149 16.40 -12.43 -1.75
C TRP A 149 17.33 -12.71 -2.93
N ASN A 150 17.29 -11.87 -3.99
CA ASN A 150 18.29 -11.85 -5.06
C ASN A 150 19.26 -10.67 -4.95
N LEU A 151 19.25 -9.95 -3.83
CA LEU A 151 20.39 -9.11 -3.48
C LEU A 151 21.52 -10.07 -3.14
N SER A 152 22.48 -10.24 -4.05
CA SER A 152 23.76 -10.86 -3.74
C SER A 152 24.28 -10.20 -2.48
N ASN A 153 24.50 -10.99 -1.43
CA ASN A 153 25.03 -10.56 -0.14
C ASN A 153 26.06 -9.44 -0.36
N VAL A 154 25.69 -8.21 -0.01
CA VAL A 154 26.66 -7.14 0.26
C VAL A 154 27.09 -7.33 1.70
#